data_AF-A0A6P6FI95-F1
#
_entry.id   AF-A0A6P6FI95-F1
#
_cell.length_a   1.000
_cell.length_b   1.000
_cell.length_c   1.000
_cell.angle_alpha   90.00
_cell.angle_beta   90.00
_cell.angle_gamma   90.00
#
_symmetry.space_group_name_H-M   'P 1'
#
loop_
_entity.id
_entity.type
_entity.pdbx_description
1 polymer ?
#
loop_
_entity_poly.entity_id
_entity_poly.type
_entity_poly.pdbx_seq_one_letter_code
_entity_poly.pdbx_strand_id
1 'polypeptide(L)'
;MVTTMKLSLGSRCVKYLMFIFNLLFVITGIILLSIGIGIHGVYHSYQHFLDNKFLSVPSLLIAIGAIIFFIAFFGCCGAVRESYCMIVTFTSLLVVVFILEFSGGISGYVLRARASSIIQDKMRDSMQMYKNSSEVLTVWDNLQRDFDCCGTINASDWVTIGHMDANDIPASCCIDGTGVEPKNCSLTSAVVHQGCYNKFLSFVKSHAMQLGGVGLGIAFVQLTGIMIISIGTTIYAVYEDFSHFLDPSYFSPATLLIIVGIFVFIIAFLGCCGALRESTCMVLVFAASLSLVLVLELIAGIAAYALQDGIKNLLADKINATMHQYEKNDEARSAIDFLQSRLYCCGYNGYEDWEEQNMAIPSSCPSRDNKNIYVTGCIKHLSIIIHRSALYIGTGAVAIALIQLTGIMFACMLGRAIRRQKTERERRRWELRESLVNGYQPLGKSDPFTTFPVVYMSSEPLKNS
;
A
#
# COMPACT_ATOMS: atom_id res chain seq x y z
N MET A 1 9.06 39.46 20.19
CA MET A 1 7.74 38.81 20.00
C MET A 1 7.95 37.73 18.96
N VAL A 2 8.05 36.46 19.38
CA VAL A 2 8.27 35.34 18.45
C VAL A 2 7.00 35.19 17.63
N THR A 3 7.03 35.66 16.39
CA THR A 3 5.97 35.44 15.40
C THR A 3 5.87 33.93 15.19
N THR A 4 4.81 33.32 15.72
CA THR A 4 4.50 31.93 15.45
C THR A 4 4.22 31.79 13.97
N MET A 5 5.20 31.27 13.20
CA MET A 5 5.01 30.92 11.80
C MET A 5 3.82 29.96 11.71
N LYS A 6 2.69 30.42 11.16
CA LYS A 6 1.52 29.57 10.94
C LYS A 6 1.84 28.62 9.79
N LEU A 7 2.09 27.36 10.12
CA LEU A 7 2.22 26.25 9.17
C LEU A 7 1.11 26.31 8.10
N SER A 8 1.47 26.15 6.82
CA SER A 8 0.51 26.21 5.69
C SER A 8 -0.62 25.20 5.85
N LEU A 9 -1.80 25.48 5.26
CA LEU A 9 -2.99 24.63 5.42
C LEU A 9 -2.75 23.15 5.04
N GLY A 10 -1.89 22.90 4.04
CA GLY A 10 -1.50 21.54 3.65
C GLY A 10 -0.62 20.84 4.66
N SER A 11 0.37 21.55 5.18
CA SER A 11 1.26 21.02 6.21
C SER A 11 0.48 20.68 7.48
N ARG A 12 -0.55 21.48 7.82
CA ARG A 12 -1.49 21.18 8.89
C ARG A 12 -2.33 19.94 8.59
N CYS A 13 -2.85 19.81 7.38
CA CYS A 13 -3.62 18.64 6.96
C CYS A 13 -2.80 17.35 7.05
N VAL A 14 -1.58 17.35 6.49
CA VAL A 14 -0.66 16.21 6.54
C VAL A 14 -0.31 15.86 8.00
N LYS A 15 -0.06 16.87 8.85
CA LYS A 15 0.19 16.67 10.27
C LYS A 15 -0.98 15.97 10.98
N TYR A 16 -2.21 16.43 10.77
CA TYR A 16 -3.39 15.81 11.40
C TYR A 16 -3.69 14.42 10.85
N LEU A 17 -3.54 14.21 9.54
CA LEU A 17 -3.69 12.88 8.93
C LEU A 17 -2.65 11.91 9.48
N MET A 18 -1.38 12.30 9.50
CA MET A 18 -0.29 11.50 10.07
C MET A 18 -0.56 11.18 11.54
N PHE A 19 -1.04 12.14 12.34
CA PHE A 19 -1.42 11.91 13.72
C PHE A 19 -2.58 10.91 13.86
N ILE A 20 -3.67 11.10 13.12
CA ILE A 20 -4.86 10.24 13.19
C ILE A 20 -4.52 8.81 12.78
N PHE A 21 -3.83 8.62 11.65
CA PHE A 21 -3.44 7.28 11.19
C PHE A 21 -2.50 6.58 12.19
N ASN A 22 -1.48 7.28 12.71
CA ASN A 22 -0.60 6.70 13.72
C ASN A 22 -1.33 6.44 15.05
N LEU A 23 -2.32 7.25 15.42
CA LEU A 23 -3.14 7.00 16.62
C LEU A 23 -3.96 5.70 16.48
N LEU A 24 -4.53 5.43 15.30
CA LEU A 24 -5.20 4.15 15.03
C LEU A 24 -4.22 2.97 15.15
N PHE A 25 -2.99 3.12 14.68
CA PHE A 25 -1.96 2.09 14.85
C PHE A 25 -1.51 1.90 16.30
N VAL A 26 -1.43 2.97 17.11
CA VAL A 26 -1.18 2.83 18.55
C VAL A 26 -2.30 2.02 19.23
N ILE A 27 -3.56 2.34 18.94
CA ILE A 27 -4.72 1.63 19.52
C ILE A 27 -4.68 0.14 19.13
N THR A 28 -4.46 -0.16 17.84
CA THR A 28 -4.36 -1.55 17.38
C THR A 28 -3.17 -2.28 18.01
N GLY A 29 -2.01 -1.64 18.16
CA GLY A 29 -0.86 -2.20 18.88
C GLY A 29 -1.17 -2.56 20.33
N ILE A 30 -1.87 -1.67 21.06
CA ILE A 30 -2.31 -1.92 22.45
C ILE A 30 -3.29 -3.09 22.52
N ILE A 31 -4.25 -3.17 21.59
CA ILE A 31 -5.21 -4.29 21.53
C ILE A 31 -4.48 -5.62 21.31
N LEU A 32 -3.55 -5.68 20.33
CA LEU A 32 -2.78 -6.89 20.04
C LEU A 32 -1.90 -7.31 21.23
N LEU A 33 -1.25 -6.35 21.89
CA LEU A 33 -0.47 -6.60 23.12
C LEU A 33 -1.35 -7.15 24.23
N SER A 34 -2.52 -6.55 24.45
CA SER A 34 -3.45 -6.96 25.51
C SER A 34 -3.97 -8.38 25.28
N ILE A 35 -4.36 -8.71 24.04
CA ILE A 35 -4.80 -10.06 23.65
C ILE A 35 -3.63 -11.04 23.79
N GLY A 36 -2.45 -10.70 23.28
CA GLY A 36 -1.27 -11.56 23.34
C GLY A 36 -0.84 -11.88 24.77
N ILE A 37 -0.76 -10.87 25.64
CA ILE A 37 -0.44 -11.04 27.07
C ILE A 37 -1.55 -11.81 27.79
N GLY A 38 -2.82 -11.50 27.49
CA GLY A 38 -3.97 -12.20 28.08
C GLY A 38 -3.96 -13.70 27.78
N ILE A 39 -3.75 -14.06 26.51
CA ILE A 39 -3.60 -15.47 26.10
C ILE A 39 -2.36 -16.06 26.76
N HIS A 40 -1.20 -15.42 26.65
CA HIS A 40 0.05 -15.93 27.24
C HIS A 40 -0.06 -16.17 28.75
N GLY A 41 -0.73 -15.29 29.50
CA GLY A 41 -0.95 -15.41 30.94
C GLY A 41 -1.85 -16.59 31.33
N VAL A 42 -2.94 -16.82 30.59
CA VAL A 42 -3.85 -17.96 30.84
C VAL A 42 -3.13 -19.29 30.58
N TYR A 43 -2.32 -19.35 29.52
CA TYR A 43 -1.59 -20.55 29.15
C TYR A 43 -0.25 -20.73 29.90
N HIS A 44 0.22 -19.71 30.63
CA HIS A 44 1.47 -19.76 31.41
C HIS A 44 1.42 -20.84 32.51
N SER A 45 0.25 -21.09 33.10
CA SER A 45 0.09 -22.13 34.14
C SER A 45 0.14 -23.55 33.59
N TYR A 46 0.07 -23.72 32.26
CA TYR A 46 0.06 -25.03 31.58
C TYR A 46 1.34 -25.28 30.77
N GLN A 47 2.37 -24.46 30.93
CA GLN A 47 3.66 -24.58 30.21
C GLN A 47 4.34 -25.94 30.38
N HIS A 48 4.10 -26.61 31.51
CA HIS A 48 4.64 -27.94 31.77
C HIS A 48 3.90 -29.05 30.98
N PHE A 49 2.74 -28.75 30.42
CA PHE A 49 1.90 -29.64 29.61
C PHE A 49 1.80 -29.21 28.13
N LEU A 50 2.06 -27.95 27.81
CA LEU A 50 2.00 -27.39 26.46
C LEU A 50 3.41 -27.29 25.84
N ASP A 51 3.59 -27.88 24.67
CA ASP A 51 4.86 -27.83 23.94
C ASP A 51 5.25 -26.37 23.63
N ASN A 52 6.54 -26.02 23.71
CA ASN A 52 7.04 -24.63 23.53
C ASN A 52 6.60 -23.97 22.20
N LYS A 53 6.19 -24.80 21.23
CA LYS A 53 5.66 -24.36 19.94
C LYS A 53 4.27 -23.74 20.03
N PHE A 54 3.46 -24.05 21.05
CA PHE A 54 2.11 -23.49 21.20
C PHE A 54 2.12 -22.05 21.75
N LEU A 55 3.15 -21.68 22.50
CA LEU A 55 3.37 -20.28 22.91
C LEU A 55 3.79 -19.38 21.73
N SER A 56 4.13 -19.96 20.56
CA SER A 56 4.60 -19.19 19.41
C SER A 56 3.57 -18.17 18.90
N VAL A 57 2.28 -18.51 18.85
CA VAL A 57 1.25 -17.60 18.32
C VAL A 57 1.02 -16.41 19.26
N PRO A 58 0.75 -16.58 20.57
CA PRO A 58 0.66 -15.46 21.50
C PRO A 58 1.93 -14.61 21.57
N SER A 59 3.12 -15.24 21.56
CA SER A 59 4.39 -14.51 21.54
C SER A 59 4.58 -13.69 20.25
N LEU A 60 4.15 -14.21 19.09
CA LEU A 60 4.15 -13.47 17.82
C LEU A 60 3.18 -12.27 17.87
N LEU A 61 1.99 -12.44 18.45
CA LEU A 61 1.04 -11.34 18.65
C LEU A 61 1.63 -10.24 19.56
N ILE A 62 2.31 -10.62 20.64
CA ILE A 62 2.99 -9.67 21.53
C ILE A 62 4.12 -8.95 20.78
N ALA A 63 4.95 -9.67 20.04
CA ALA A 63 6.06 -9.09 19.29
C ALA A 63 5.58 -8.11 18.20
N ILE A 64 4.60 -8.51 17.38
CA ILE A 64 4.00 -7.67 16.34
C ILE A 64 3.31 -6.46 16.98
N GLY A 65 2.52 -6.68 18.03
CA GLY A 65 1.84 -5.60 18.76
C GLY A 65 2.80 -4.58 19.36
N ALA A 66 3.93 -5.03 19.93
CA ALA A 66 4.98 -4.15 20.44
C ALA A 66 5.63 -3.32 19.34
N ILE A 67 6.00 -3.95 18.23
CA ILE A 67 6.63 -3.26 17.08
C ILE A 67 5.68 -2.19 16.53
N ILE A 68 4.41 -2.54 16.29
CA ILE A 68 3.39 -1.59 15.81
C ILE A 68 3.23 -0.43 16.80
N PHE A 69 3.11 -0.73 18.10
CA PHE A 69 2.96 0.28 19.14
C PHE A 69 4.13 1.27 19.16
N PHE A 70 5.38 0.81 19.18
CA PHE A 70 6.55 1.70 19.24
C PHE A 70 6.69 2.55 17.97
N ILE A 71 6.54 1.95 16.79
CA ILE A 71 6.58 2.68 15.52
C ILE A 71 5.50 3.77 15.51
N ALA A 72 4.26 3.42 15.82
CA ALA A 72 3.14 4.34 15.82
C ALA A 72 3.26 5.41 16.92
N PHE A 73 3.83 5.08 18.08
CA PHE A 73 4.11 6.02 19.16
C PHE A 73 5.10 7.12 18.72
N PHE A 74 6.22 6.74 18.09
CA PHE A 74 7.18 7.70 17.57
C PHE A 74 6.61 8.52 16.42
N GLY A 75 5.79 7.92 15.54
CA GLY A 75 5.08 8.65 14.48
C GLY A 75 4.08 9.67 15.04
N CYS A 76 3.29 9.28 16.03
CA CYS A 76 2.31 10.14 16.72
C CYS A 76 2.98 11.27 17.51
N CYS A 77 3.97 10.96 18.35
CA CYS A 77 4.71 11.95 19.14
C CYS A 77 5.54 12.87 18.26
N GLY A 78 6.15 12.35 17.19
CA GLY A 78 6.87 13.13 16.20
C GLY A 78 5.97 14.14 15.48
N ALA A 79 4.76 13.73 15.10
CA ALA A 79 3.77 14.63 14.51
C ALA A 79 3.31 15.72 15.51
N VAL A 80 2.95 15.36 16.74
CA VAL A 80 2.42 16.33 17.73
C VAL A 80 3.48 17.32 18.18
N ARG A 81 4.66 16.81 18.56
CA ARG A 81 5.77 17.61 19.12
C ARG A 81 6.61 18.30 18.06
N GLU A 82 6.32 18.06 16.77
CA GLU A 82 7.11 18.57 15.65
C GLU A 82 8.61 18.27 15.83
N SER A 83 8.92 17.12 16.43
CA SER A 83 10.30 16.76 16.79
C SER A 83 10.96 16.03 15.64
N TYR A 84 11.98 16.66 15.05
CA TYR A 84 12.78 16.09 13.97
C TYR A 84 13.33 14.70 14.33
N CYS A 85 13.95 14.57 15.51
CA CYS A 85 14.52 13.32 15.98
C CYS A 85 13.47 12.19 16.04
N MET A 86 12.26 12.47 16.52
CA MET A 86 11.19 11.47 16.58
C MET A 86 10.69 11.05 15.19
N ILE A 87 10.53 11.99 14.25
CA ILE A 87 10.13 11.69 12.87
C ILE A 87 11.21 10.86 12.15
N VAL A 88 12.49 11.16 12.38
CA VAL A 88 13.61 10.37 11.84
C VAL A 88 13.63 8.97 12.44
N THR A 89 13.44 8.82 13.76
CA THR A 89 13.36 7.48 14.39
C THR A 89 12.19 6.67 13.83
N PHE A 90 11.00 7.26 13.69
CA PHE A 90 9.85 6.63 13.05
C PHE A 90 10.18 6.12 11.64
N THR A 91 10.79 6.98 10.82
CA THR A 91 11.18 6.63 9.44
C THR A 91 12.23 5.51 9.43
N SER A 92 13.21 5.56 10.33
CA SER A 92 14.24 4.52 10.43
C SER A 92 13.67 3.15 10.81
N LEU A 93 12.67 3.11 11.71
CA LEU A 93 12.01 1.87 12.09
C LEU A 93 11.16 1.29 10.95
N LEU A 94 10.51 2.14 10.15
CA LEU A 94 9.81 1.69 8.93
C LEU A 94 10.76 1.07 7.91
N VAL A 95 11.97 1.61 7.75
CA VAL A 95 13.00 1.01 6.89
C VAL A 95 13.41 -0.37 7.40
N VAL A 96 13.59 -0.53 8.72
CA VAL A 96 13.92 -1.84 9.32
C VAL A 96 12.80 -2.84 9.07
N VAL A 97 11.53 -2.46 9.26
CA VAL A 97 10.38 -3.33 8.97
C VAL A 97 10.35 -3.72 7.49
N PHE A 98 10.59 -2.78 6.57
CA PHE A 98 10.65 -3.08 5.14
C PHE A 98 11.71 -4.14 4.81
N ILE A 99 12.90 -4.05 5.42
CA ILE A 99 13.97 -5.05 5.24
C ILE A 99 13.51 -6.43 5.77
N LEU A 100 12.84 -6.45 6.93
CA LEU A 100 12.29 -7.70 7.48
C LEU A 100 11.22 -8.31 6.57
N GLU A 101 10.28 -7.50 6.07
CA GLU A 101 9.25 -7.95 5.13
C GLU A 101 9.85 -8.50 3.83
N PHE A 102 10.83 -7.79 3.27
CA PHE A 102 11.54 -8.23 2.07
C PHE A 102 12.28 -9.55 2.30
N SER A 103 13.00 -9.67 3.42
CA SER A 103 13.69 -10.90 3.80
C SER A 103 12.73 -12.07 4.05
N GLY A 104 11.57 -11.80 4.66
CA GLY A 104 10.50 -12.78 4.88
C GLY A 104 9.86 -13.23 3.57
N GLY A 105 9.64 -12.31 2.62
CA GLY A 105 9.16 -12.61 1.28
C GLY A 105 10.12 -13.51 0.50
N ILE A 106 11.43 -13.20 0.54
CA ILE A 106 12.48 -14.04 -0.07
C ILE A 106 12.49 -15.43 0.59
N SER A 107 12.50 -15.47 1.93
CA SER A 107 12.53 -16.73 2.68
C SER A 107 11.30 -17.59 2.35
N GLY A 108 10.11 -16.99 2.29
CA GLY A 108 8.87 -17.68 1.91
C GLY A 108 8.93 -18.23 0.49
N TYR A 109 9.51 -17.48 -0.46
CA TYR A 109 9.71 -17.96 -1.83
C TYR A 109 10.70 -19.14 -1.90
N VAL A 110 11.83 -19.05 -1.20
CA VAL A 110 12.83 -20.12 -1.18
C VAL A 110 12.27 -21.39 -0.52
N LEU A 111 11.52 -21.23 0.58
CA LEU A 111 10.95 -22.35 1.32
C LEU A 111 9.70 -22.96 0.66
N ARG A 112 9.14 -22.35 -0.40
CA ARG A 112 7.92 -22.83 -1.06
C ARG A 112 7.99 -24.29 -1.50
N ALA A 113 9.17 -24.75 -1.92
CA ALA A 113 9.37 -26.12 -2.40
C ALA A 113 9.43 -27.15 -1.25
N ARG A 114 9.83 -26.70 -0.05
CA ARG A 114 9.88 -27.53 1.18
C ARG A 114 8.63 -27.38 2.04
N ALA A 115 7.77 -26.40 1.76
CA ALA A 115 6.56 -26.14 2.53
C ALA A 115 5.65 -27.37 2.59
N SER A 116 5.55 -28.14 1.51
CA SER A 116 4.71 -29.34 1.46
C SER A 116 5.18 -30.42 2.45
N SER A 117 6.48 -30.72 2.53
CA SER A 117 7.00 -31.70 3.49
C SER A 117 6.87 -31.20 4.93
N ILE A 118 7.18 -29.91 5.17
CA ILE A 118 7.06 -29.31 6.51
C ILE A 118 5.63 -29.38 7.04
N ILE A 119 4.63 -29.07 6.21
CA ILE A 119 3.21 -29.14 6.60
C ILE A 119 2.85 -30.59 6.95
N GLN A 120 3.23 -31.55 6.11
CA GLN A 120 2.91 -32.96 6.34
C GLN A 120 3.54 -33.49 7.63
N ASP A 121 4.82 -33.19 7.86
CA ASP A 121 5.55 -33.60 9.06
C ASP A 121 4.90 -32.99 10.31
N LYS A 122 4.51 -31.71 10.25
CA LYS A 122 3.84 -31.02 11.38
C LYS A 122 2.45 -31.57 11.67
N MET A 123 1.70 -32.00 10.65
CA MET A 123 0.42 -32.68 10.86
C MET A 123 0.63 -34.05 11.53
N ARG A 124 1.64 -34.81 11.12
CA ARG A 124 1.95 -36.10 11.78
C ARG A 124 2.38 -35.92 13.24
N ASP A 125 3.24 -34.93 13.51
CA ASP A 125 3.67 -34.58 14.87
C ASP A 125 2.48 -34.21 15.76
N SER A 126 1.55 -33.37 15.25
CA SER A 126 0.42 -32.88 16.04
C SER A 126 -0.65 -33.96 16.27
N MET A 127 -0.82 -34.90 15.35
CA MET A 127 -1.79 -35.99 15.46
C MET A 127 -1.56 -36.87 16.71
N GLN A 128 -0.31 -37.06 17.13
CA GLN A 128 0.02 -37.80 18.36
C GLN A 128 -0.46 -37.10 19.63
N MET A 129 -0.66 -35.78 19.57
CA MET A 129 -1.09 -34.96 20.71
C MET A 129 -2.61 -34.81 20.79
N TYR A 130 -3.37 -35.43 19.87
CA TYR A 130 -4.82 -35.26 19.75
C TYR A 130 -5.59 -35.57 21.05
N LYS A 131 -5.32 -36.71 21.72
CA LYS A 131 -5.98 -37.05 23.00
C LYS A 131 -5.43 -36.25 24.21
N ASN A 132 -4.27 -35.60 24.05
CA ASN A 132 -3.53 -34.99 25.15
C ASN A 132 -3.70 -33.46 25.22
N SER A 133 -4.19 -32.81 24.16
CA SER A 133 -4.44 -31.36 24.11
C SER A 133 -5.82 -31.07 23.52
N SER A 134 -6.66 -30.38 24.31
CA SER A 134 -7.97 -29.90 23.90
C SER A 134 -7.93 -28.97 22.67
N GLU A 135 -6.84 -28.22 22.53
CA GLU A 135 -6.61 -27.29 21.42
C GLU A 135 -6.27 -28.06 20.14
N VAL A 136 -5.37 -29.04 20.23
CA VAL A 136 -5.01 -29.91 19.10
C VAL A 136 -6.23 -30.70 18.66
N LEU A 137 -7.03 -31.20 19.60
CA LEU A 137 -8.32 -31.84 19.33
C LEU A 137 -9.23 -30.90 18.54
N THR A 138 -9.46 -29.69 19.04
CA THR A 138 -10.34 -28.70 18.39
C THR A 138 -9.84 -28.33 16.99
N VAL A 139 -8.52 -28.15 16.82
CA VAL A 139 -7.92 -27.80 15.52
C VAL A 139 -8.08 -28.95 14.52
N TRP A 140 -7.87 -30.20 14.94
CA TRP A 140 -8.06 -31.36 14.07
C TRP A 140 -9.52 -31.57 13.70
N ASP A 141 -10.44 -31.46 14.66
CA ASP A 141 -11.87 -31.62 14.41
C ASP A 141 -12.39 -30.53 13.46
N ASN A 142 -11.94 -29.28 13.63
CA ASN A 142 -12.26 -28.20 12.70
C ASN A 142 -11.64 -28.43 11.32
N LEU A 143 -10.37 -28.83 11.25
CA LEU A 143 -9.71 -29.12 9.98
C LEU A 143 -10.45 -30.19 9.19
N GLN A 144 -10.89 -31.26 9.85
CA GLN A 144 -11.63 -32.34 9.19
C GLN A 144 -13.00 -31.89 8.70
N ARG A 145 -13.72 -31.12 9.50
CA ARG A 145 -15.03 -30.56 9.14
C ARG A 145 -14.94 -29.55 8.00
N ASP A 146 -13.98 -28.61 8.08
CA ASP A 146 -13.82 -27.53 7.11
C ASP A 146 -13.36 -28.04 5.75
N PHE A 147 -12.56 -29.12 5.71
CA PHE A 147 -11.97 -29.66 4.48
C PHE A 147 -12.57 -30.99 4.01
N ASP A 148 -13.57 -31.51 4.74
CA ASP A 148 -14.24 -32.79 4.46
C ASP A 148 -13.24 -33.92 4.21
N CYS A 149 -12.36 -34.10 5.19
CA CYS A 149 -11.16 -34.93 5.10
C CYS A 149 -10.96 -35.75 6.38
N CYS A 150 -10.21 -36.84 6.30
CA CYS A 150 -9.89 -37.63 7.49
C CYS A 150 -8.43 -38.11 7.51
N GLY A 151 -7.78 -37.92 8.66
CA GLY A 151 -6.38 -38.20 8.88
C GLY A 151 -5.43 -37.33 8.04
N THR A 152 -4.13 -37.61 8.08
CA THR A 152 -3.15 -36.78 7.35
C THR A 152 -3.18 -37.11 5.87
N ILE A 153 -2.99 -38.38 5.52
CA ILE A 153 -3.06 -38.96 4.17
C ILE A 153 -4.36 -39.76 4.02
N ASN A 154 -4.80 -40.45 5.07
CA ASN A 154 -6.05 -41.21 5.10
C ASN A 154 -6.53 -41.46 6.55
N ALA A 155 -7.75 -42.00 6.70
CA ALA A 155 -8.34 -42.27 8.01
C ALA A 155 -7.53 -43.27 8.87
N SER A 156 -6.77 -44.19 8.26
CA SER A 156 -5.96 -45.17 9.00
C SER A 156 -4.77 -44.54 9.76
N ASP A 157 -4.43 -43.30 9.44
CA ASP A 157 -3.41 -42.54 10.18
C ASP A 157 -3.80 -42.36 11.66
N TRP A 158 -5.10 -42.33 11.99
CA TRP A 158 -5.56 -42.26 13.38
C TRP A 158 -5.14 -43.47 14.21
N VAL A 159 -5.10 -44.66 13.59
CA VAL A 159 -4.66 -45.90 14.25
C VAL A 159 -3.14 -46.00 14.23
N THR A 160 -2.52 -45.73 13.08
CA THR A 160 -1.08 -45.96 12.87
C THR A 160 -0.19 -44.88 13.46
N ILE A 161 -0.62 -43.62 13.43
CA ILE A 161 0.13 -42.44 13.91
C ILE A 161 -0.49 -41.90 15.19
N GLY A 162 -1.82 -41.75 15.23
CA GLY A 162 -2.55 -41.26 16.40
C GLY A 162 -2.66 -42.27 17.55
N HIS A 163 -2.27 -43.53 17.33
CA HIS A 163 -2.36 -44.63 18.28
C HIS A 163 -3.77 -44.82 18.89
N MET A 164 -4.82 -44.58 18.09
CA MET A 164 -6.22 -44.75 18.48
C MET A 164 -6.74 -46.15 18.13
N ASP A 165 -7.84 -46.57 18.78
CA ASP A 165 -8.54 -47.80 18.43
C ASP A 165 -9.28 -47.62 17.09
N ALA A 166 -9.32 -48.66 16.26
CA ALA A 166 -10.01 -48.64 14.98
C ALA A 166 -11.53 -48.39 15.10
N ASN A 167 -12.13 -48.60 16.27
CA ASN A 167 -13.53 -48.34 16.56
C ASN A 167 -13.79 -46.98 17.27
N ASP A 168 -12.74 -46.23 17.57
CA ASP A 168 -12.78 -44.98 18.34
C ASP A 168 -11.86 -43.91 17.71
N ILE A 169 -12.13 -43.57 16.44
CA ILE A 169 -11.47 -42.46 15.75
C ILE A 169 -12.32 -41.17 15.90
N PRO A 170 -11.78 -39.98 15.59
CA PRO A 170 -12.50 -38.71 15.77
C PRO A 170 -13.86 -38.69 15.08
N ALA A 171 -14.91 -38.27 15.80
CA ALA A 171 -16.26 -38.20 15.25
C ALA A 171 -16.37 -37.22 14.06
N SER A 172 -15.52 -36.19 14.02
CA SER A 172 -15.38 -35.26 12.89
C SER A 172 -14.93 -35.90 11.57
N CYS A 173 -14.42 -37.14 11.60
CA CYS A 173 -14.16 -37.94 10.40
C CYS A 173 -15.39 -38.64 9.83
N CYS A 174 -16.45 -38.81 10.63
CA CYS A 174 -17.68 -39.49 10.25
C CYS A 174 -18.81 -38.46 10.14
N ILE A 175 -18.88 -37.73 9.03
CA ILE A 175 -19.98 -36.81 8.78
C ILE A 175 -21.03 -37.54 7.93
N ASP A 176 -22.15 -37.92 8.54
CA ASP A 176 -23.30 -38.44 7.79
C ASP A 176 -23.92 -37.33 6.93
N GLY A 177 -24.59 -37.70 5.84
CA GLY A 177 -25.27 -36.76 4.91
C GLY A 177 -26.37 -35.88 5.53
N THR A 178 -26.61 -36.00 6.84
CA THR A 178 -27.51 -35.19 7.67
C THR A 178 -26.77 -34.13 8.52
N GLY A 179 -25.44 -34.13 8.53
CA GLY A 179 -24.61 -33.16 9.27
C GLY A 179 -24.51 -33.41 10.78
N VAL A 180 -24.83 -34.63 11.25
CA VAL A 180 -24.78 -35.00 12.68
C VAL A 180 -23.63 -35.97 12.93
N GLU A 181 -22.75 -35.63 13.88
CA GLU A 181 -21.62 -36.48 14.30
C GLU A 181 -22.15 -37.72 15.08
N PRO A 182 -21.82 -38.94 14.65
CA PRO A 182 -22.22 -40.15 15.35
C PRO A 182 -21.41 -40.28 16.66
N LYS A 183 -22.05 -40.82 17.71
CA LYS A 183 -21.39 -41.05 19.00
C LYS A 183 -20.17 -41.97 18.92
N ASN A 184 -20.19 -42.94 18.01
CA ASN A 184 -19.10 -43.87 17.78
C ASN A 184 -18.73 -43.82 16.29
N CYS A 185 -17.46 -43.53 15.99
CA CYS A 185 -16.92 -43.50 14.64
C CYS A 185 -15.80 -44.55 14.55
N SER A 186 -15.98 -45.51 13.65
CA SER A 186 -14.98 -46.54 13.34
C SER A 186 -14.35 -46.29 11.97
N LEU A 187 -13.22 -46.94 11.72
CA LEU A 187 -12.52 -46.86 10.44
C LEU A 187 -13.38 -47.34 9.25
N THR A 188 -14.34 -48.23 9.50
CA THR A 188 -15.28 -48.72 8.48
C THR A 188 -16.48 -47.80 8.27
N SER A 189 -16.87 -47.03 9.29
CA SER A 189 -17.95 -46.03 9.17
C SER A 189 -17.44 -44.68 8.69
N ALA A 190 -16.14 -44.41 8.81
CA ALA A 190 -15.52 -43.29 8.15
C ALA A 190 -15.77 -43.42 6.65
N VAL A 191 -16.59 -42.51 6.11
CA VAL A 191 -16.66 -42.30 4.67
C VAL A 191 -15.22 -42.12 4.20
N VAL A 192 -14.81 -42.82 3.14
CA VAL A 192 -13.41 -42.84 2.69
C VAL A 192 -13.04 -41.46 2.14
N HIS A 193 -12.78 -40.52 3.04
CA HIS A 193 -12.38 -39.17 2.74
C HIS A 193 -10.89 -39.16 2.38
N GLN A 194 -10.52 -38.30 1.43
CA GLN A 194 -9.12 -38.03 1.14
C GLN A 194 -8.43 -37.44 2.38
N GLY A 195 -7.13 -37.68 2.54
CA GLY A 195 -6.35 -37.11 3.63
C GLY A 195 -6.36 -35.57 3.64
N CYS A 196 -6.40 -35.01 4.85
CA CYS A 196 -6.47 -33.57 5.06
C CYS A 196 -5.26 -32.81 4.52
N TYR A 197 -4.09 -33.45 4.43
CA TYR A 197 -2.87 -32.84 3.90
C TYR A 197 -3.06 -32.30 2.48
N ASN A 198 -3.63 -33.10 1.57
CA ASN A 198 -3.76 -32.69 0.17
C ASN A 198 -4.80 -31.57 0.00
N LYS A 199 -5.91 -31.65 0.75
CA LYS A 199 -6.96 -30.62 0.76
C LYS A 199 -6.45 -29.30 1.33
N PHE A 200 -5.79 -29.35 2.49
CA PHE A 200 -5.20 -28.18 3.14
C PHE A 200 -4.07 -27.57 2.31
N LEU A 201 -3.18 -28.39 1.73
CA LEU A 201 -2.12 -27.91 0.84
C LEU A 201 -2.68 -27.23 -0.41
N SER A 202 -3.74 -27.78 -1.00
CA SER A 202 -4.44 -27.18 -2.14
C SER A 202 -5.02 -25.81 -1.77
N PHE A 203 -5.64 -25.72 -0.60
CA PHE A 203 -6.14 -24.45 -0.06
C PHE A 203 -5.02 -23.42 0.13
N VAL A 204 -3.92 -23.79 0.79
CA VAL A 204 -2.77 -22.89 0.97
C VAL A 204 -2.21 -22.43 -0.37
N LYS A 205 -2.08 -23.32 -1.35
CA LYS A 205 -1.62 -22.96 -2.71
C LYS A 205 -2.58 -22.01 -3.43
N SER A 206 -3.88 -22.24 -3.30
CA SER A 206 -4.93 -21.36 -3.87
C SER A 206 -4.86 -19.95 -3.30
N HIS A 207 -4.61 -19.82 -2.00
CA HIS A 207 -4.55 -18.52 -1.31
C HIS A 207 -3.14 -17.90 -1.26
N ALA A 208 -2.08 -18.62 -1.67
CA ALA A 208 -0.71 -18.13 -1.65
C ALA A 208 -0.54 -16.84 -2.48
N MET A 209 -1.23 -16.72 -3.62
CA MET A 209 -1.21 -15.51 -4.44
C MET A 209 -1.82 -14.32 -3.71
N GLN A 210 -2.92 -14.53 -2.98
CA GLN A 210 -3.56 -13.46 -2.21
C GLN A 210 -2.65 -12.99 -1.06
N LEU A 211 -2.03 -13.93 -0.34
CA LEU A 211 -1.10 -13.62 0.74
C LEU A 211 0.14 -12.85 0.23
N GLY A 212 0.70 -13.28 -0.91
CA GLY A 212 1.78 -12.56 -1.58
C GLY A 212 1.36 -11.16 -2.05
N GLY A 213 0.13 -11.01 -2.55
CA GLY A 213 -0.44 -9.73 -2.93
C GLY A 213 -0.60 -8.75 -1.77
N VAL A 214 -1.07 -9.23 -0.60
CA VAL A 214 -1.16 -8.41 0.62
C VAL A 214 0.22 -7.93 1.06
N GLY A 215 1.22 -8.83 1.10
CA GLY A 215 2.59 -8.46 1.45
C GLY A 215 3.21 -7.43 0.49
N LEU A 216 3.02 -7.60 -0.82
CA LEU A 216 3.49 -6.64 -1.81
C LEU A 216 2.79 -5.28 -1.69
N GLY A 217 1.48 -5.29 -1.37
CA GLY A 217 0.71 -4.07 -1.11
C GLY A 217 1.21 -3.30 0.11
N ILE A 218 1.50 -4.00 1.21
CA ILE A 218 2.08 -3.41 2.44
C ILE A 218 3.43 -2.78 2.12
N ALA A 219 4.33 -3.51 1.44
CA ALA A 219 5.64 -3.02 1.04
C ALA A 219 5.55 -1.75 0.16
N PHE A 220 4.61 -1.71 -0.78
CA PHE A 220 4.39 -0.54 -1.63
C PHE A 220 3.91 0.69 -0.82
N VAL A 221 2.92 0.50 0.06
CA VAL A 221 2.42 1.57 0.94
C VAL A 221 3.54 2.07 1.86
N GLN A 222 4.35 1.17 2.41
CA GLN A 222 5.47 1.53 3.26
C GLN A 222 6.55 2.34 2.52
N LEU A 223 6.92 1.91 1.30
CA LEU A 223 7.89 2.65 0.47
C LEU A 223 7.38 4.04 0.10
N THR A 224 6.10 4.18 -0.30
CA THR A 224 5.53 5.50 -0.60
C THR A 224 5.52 6.41 0.63
N GLY A 225 5.21 5.87 1.82
CA GLY A 225 5.31 6.61 3.08
C GLY A 225 6.73 7.09 3.38
N ILE A 226 7.72 6.21 3.26
CA ILE A 226 9.14 6.56 3.47
C ILE A 226 9.56 7.66 2.49
N MET A 227 9.22 7.53 1.20
CA MET A 227 9.57 8.51 0.17
C MET A 227 8.92 9.87 0.41
N ILE A 228 7.64 9.92 0.80
CA ILE A 228 6.96 11.18 1.11
C ILE A 228 7.62 11.87 2.32
N ILE A 229 7.97 11.12 3.36
CA ILE A 229 8.61 11.68 4.55
C ILE A 229 10.06 12.12 4.25
N SER A 230 10.82 11.35 3.46
CA SER A 230 12.20 11.71 3.09
C SER A 230 12.23 12.91 2.15
N ILE A 231 11.32 12.97 1.18
CA ILE A 231 11.19 14.14 0.29
C ILE A 231 10.68 15.34 1.09
N GLY A 232 9.71 15.17 1.98
CA GLY A 232 9.19 16.25 2.82
C GLY A 232 10.25 16.83 3.77
N THR A 233 11.08 15.98 4.38
CA THR A 233 12.18 16.41 5.26
C THR A 233 13.31 17.09 4.48
N THR A 234 13.66 16.59 3.31
CA THR A 234 14.67 17.23 2.44
C THR A 234 14.16 18.54 1.85
N ILE A 235 12.90 18.62 1.41
CA ILE A 235 12.26 19.87 0.98
C ILE A 235 12.21 20.85 2.13
N TYR A 236 11.82 20.45 3.34
CA TYR A 236 11.81 21.37 4.48
C TYR A 236 13.21 21.94 4.78
N ALA A 237 14.23 21.08 4.80
CA ALA A 237 15.62 21.50 5.00
C ALA A 237 16.11 22.45 3.90
N VAL A 238 15.77 22.19 2.64
CA VAL A 238 16.13 23.07 1.51
C VAL A 238 15.27 24.33 1.47
N TYR A 239 13.98 24.26 1.80
CA TYR A 239 13.06 25.39 1.69
C TYR A 239 13.27 26.40 2.81
N GLU A 240 13.70 25.98 4.01
CA GLU A 240 14.11 26.91 5.07
C GLU A 240 15.26 27.80 4.58
N ASP A 241 16.24 27.23 3.87
CA ASP A 241 17.39 27.95 3.30
C ASP A 241 17.00 28.94 2.18
N PHE A 242 15.96 28.63 1.38
CA PHE A 242 15.59 29.40 0.18
C PHE A 242 14.29 30.22 0.30
N SER A 243 13.59 30.14 1.43
CA SER A 243 12.28 30.80 1.67
C SER A 243 12.30 32.31 1.48
N HIS A 244 13.49 32.92 1.50
CA HIS A 244 13.67 34.36 1.35
C HIS A 244 13.66 34.86 -0.10
N PHE A 245 13.98 34.00 -1.07
CA PHE A 245 14.03 34.37 -2.50
C PHE A 245 12.68 34.26 -3.21
N LEU A 246 11.68 33.71 -2.54
CA LEU A 246 10.36 33.46 -3.12
C LEU A 246 9.40 34.56 -2.63
N ASP A 247 9.06 35.49 -3.54
CA ASP A 247 8.07 36.54 -3.32
C ASP A 247 6.75 35.95 -2.75
N PRO A 248 6.08 36.61 -1.78
CA PRO A 248 4.79 36.18 -1.22
C PRO A 248 3.63 36.18 -2.23
N SER A 249 3.88 36.68 -3.44
CA SER A 249 2.93 36.72 -4.56
C SER A 249 2.83 35.41 -5.34
N TYR A 250 3.74 34.45 -5.11
CA TYR A 250 3.65 33.11 -5.72
C TYR A 250 2.87 32.17 -4.81
N PHE A 251 1.91 31.43 -5.39
CA PHE A 251 1.29 30.27 -4.74
C PHE A 251 2.40 29.40 -4.16
N SER A 252 2.43 29.22 -2.84
CA SER A 252 3.43 28.35 -2.23
C SER A 252 3.41 27.00 -2.97
N PRO A 253 4.55 26.44 -3.38
CA PRO A 253 4.59 25.13 -4.04
C PRO A 253 3.81 24.07 -3.24
N ALA A 254 3.78 24.21 -1.91
CA ALA A 254 2.94 23.41 -1.03
C ALA A 254 1.44 23.53 -1.32
N THR A 255 0.90 24.74 -1.58
CA THR A 255 -0.51 24.94 -1.93
C THR A 255 -0.87 24.24 -3.24
N LEU A 256 0.00 24.33 -4.25
CA LEU A 256 -0.18 23.64 -5.53
C LEU A 256 -0.16 22.12 -5.35
N LEU A 257 0.78 21.60 -4.54
CA LEU A 257 0.86 20.17 -4.23
C LEU A 257 -0.40 19.64 -3.52
N ILE A 258 -1.03 20.42 -2.63
CA ILE A 258 -2.30 20.03 -2.00
C ILE A 258 -3.40 19.91 -3.04
N ILE A 259 -3.56 20.91 -3.91
CA ILE A 259 -4.62 20.93 -4.91
C ILE A 259 -4.44 19.72 -5.84
N VAL A 260 -3.23 19.52 -6.37
CA VAL A 260 -2.90 18.36 -7.20
C VAL A 260 -3.14 17.05 -6.44
N GLY A 261 -2.72 16.98 -5.17
CA GLY A 261 -2.91 15.79 -4.32
C GLY A 261 -4.38 15.43 -4.10
N ILE A 262 -5.26 16.42 -3.88
CA ILE A 262 -6.71 16.19 -3.76
C ILE A 262 -7.27 15.64 -5.08
N PHE A 263 -6.87 16.21 -6.22
CA PHE A 263 -7.30 15.71 -7.53
C PHE A 263 -6.82 14.28 -7.79
N VAL A 264 -5.55 13.98 -7.51
CA VAL A 264 -4.97 12.63 -7.65
C VAL A 264 -5.71 11.64 -6.75
N PHE A 265 -6.04 12.02 -5.51
CA PHE A 265 -6.81 11.17 -4.60
C PHE A 265 -8.21 10.85 -5.15
N ILE A 266 -8.94 11.86 -5.67
CA ILE A 266 -10.27 11.65 -6.25
C ILE A 266 -10.18 10.71 -7.46
N ILE A 267 -9.20 10.93 -8.35
CA ILE A 267 -8.98 10.09 -9.53
C ILE A 267 -8.66 8.65 -9.11
N ALA A 268 -7.75 8.45 -8.15
CA ALA A 268 -7.40 7.14 -7.62
C ALA A 268 -8.59 6.44 -6.96
N PHE A 269 -9.40 7.16 -6.18
CA PHE A 269 -10.61 6.64 -5.56
C PHE A 269 -11.64 6.18 -6.60
N LEU A 270 -11.88 6.96 -7.66
CA LEU A 270 -12.78 6.60 -8.75
C LEU A 270 -12.27 5.37 -9.51
N GLY A 271 -10.96 5.28 -9.78
CA GLY A 271 -10.35 4.12 -10.42
C GLY A 271 -10.49 2.85 -9.57
N CYS A 272 -10.16 2.93 -8.29
CA CYS A 272 -10.25 1.81 -7.35
C CYS A 272 -11.71 1.37 -7.12
N CYS A 273 -12.61 2.29 -6.80
CA CYS A 273 -14.03 1.98 -6.62
C CYS A 273 -14.69 1.50 -7.91
N GLY A 274 -14.28 2.03 -9.06
CA GLY A 274 -14.77 1.57 -10.36
C GLY A 274 -14.41 0.12 -10.64
N ALA A 275 -13.18 -0.29 -10.31
CA ALA A 275 -12.73 -1.68 -10.43
C ALA A 275 -13.46 -2.59 -9.42
N LEU A 276 -13.52 -2.21 -8.15
CA LEU A 276 -14.13 -3.02 -7.08
C LEU A 276 -15.65 -3.18 -7.22
N ARG A 277 -16.36 -2.12 -7.64
CA ARG A 277 -17.82 -2.15 -7.81
C ARG A 277 -18.26 -2.68 -9.17
N GLU A 278 -17.34 -3.20 -9.98
CA GLU A 278 -17.60 -3.60 -11.38
C GLU A 278 -18.39 -2.50 -12.15
N SER A 279 -18.09 -1.22 -11.89
CA SER A 279 -18.88 -0.09 -12.40
C SER A 279 -18.20 0.53 -13.62
N THR A 280 -18.77 0.27 -14.80
CA THR A 280 -18.26 0.81 -16.08
C THR A 280 -18.23 2.33 -16.11
N CYS A 281 -19.23 2.99 -15.53
CA CYS A 281 -19.32 4.45 -15.49
C CYS A 281 -18.14 5.06 -14.72
N MET A 282 -17.83 4.55 -13.53
CA MET A 282 -16.72 5.07 -12.71
C MET A 282 -15.36 4.84 -13.37
N VAL A 283 -15.15 3.68 -14.00
CA VAL A 283 -13.91 3.37 -14.73
C VAL A 283 -13.74 4.28 -15.97
N LEU A 284 -14.83 4.62 -16.66
CA LEU A 284 -14.79 5.56 -17.79
C LEU A 284 -14.54 7.00 -17.35
N VAL A 285 -15.12 7.44 -16.22
CA VAL A 285 -14.82 8.76 -15.63
C VAL A 285 -13.35 8.84 -15.22
N PHE A 286 -12.78 7.77 -14.65
CA PHE A 286 -11.35 7.68 -14.37
C PHE A 286 -10.50 7.83 -15.65
N ALA A 287 -10.81 7.09 -16.71
CA ALA A 287 -10.10 7.20 -17.99
C ALA A 287 -10.21 8.59 -18.63
N ALA A 288 -11.39 9.22 -18.54
CA ALA A 288 -11.61 10.59 -19.02
C ALA A 288 -10.80 11.61 -18.20
N SER A 289 -10.75 11.45 -16.87
CA SER A 289 -9.96 12.30 -15.99
C SER A 289 -8.46 12.21 -16.26
N LEU A 290 -7.92 11.01 -16.49
CA LEU A 290 -6.51 10.83 -16.89
C LEU A 290 -6.22 11.47 -18.25
N SER A 291 -7.14 11.34 -19.22
CA SER A 291 -7.01 12.01 -20.52
C SER A 291 -6.97 13.54 -20.38
N LEU A 292 -7.79 14.10 -19.49
CA LEU A 292 -7.79 15.54 -19.21
C LEU A 292 -6.47 15.98 -18.58
N VAL A 293 -5.98 15.24 -17.58
CA VAL A 293 -4.69 15.52 -16.93
C VAL A 293 -3.55 15.45 -17.95
N LEU A 294 -3.54 14.46 -18.85
CA LEU A 294 -2.55 14.33 -19.91
C LEU A 294 -2.52 15.57 -20.83
N VAL A 295 -3.69 16.07 -21.22
CA VAL A 295 -3.79 17.29 -22.04
C VAL A 295 -3.25 18.50 -21.28
N LEU A 296 -3.61 18.66 -20.00
CA LEU A 296 -3.10 19.77 -19.17
C LEU A 296 -1.58 19.67 -18.98
N GLU A 297 -1.04 18.48 -18.80
CA GLU A 297 0.39 18.22 -18.67
C GLU A 297 1.15 18.58 -19.95
N LEU A 298 0.63 18.21 -21.12
CA LEU A 298 1.21 18.59 -22.41
C LEU A 298 1.18 20.11 -22.61
N ILE A 299 0.06 20.77 -22.29
CA ILE A 299 -0.05 22.23 -22.38
C ILE A 299 0.96 22.91 -21.45
N ALA A 300 1.06 22.44 -20.20
CA ALA A 300 2.02 22.96 -19.22
C ALA A 300 3.47 22.74 -19.66
N GLY A 301 3.79 21.56 -20.20
CA GLY A 301 5.12 21.24 -20.72
C GLY A 301 5.50 22.12 -21.92
N ILE A 302 4.58 22.33 -22.86
CA ILE A 302 4.79 23.22 -24.01
C ILE A 302 4.97 24.67 -23.54
N ALA A 303 4.13 25.14 -22.61
CA ALA A 303 4.24 26.48 -22.04
C ALA A 303 5.56 26.68 -21.28
N ALA A 304 6.00 25.69 -20.50
CA ALA A 304 7.27 25.73 -19.77
C ALA A 304 8.47 25.79 -20.71
N TYR A 305 8.43 25.04 -21.82
CA TYR A 305 9.47 25.11 -22.86
C TYR A 305 9.46 26.46 -23.56
N ALA A 306 8.29 26.97 -23.98
CA ALA A 306 8.17 28.25 -24.67
C ALA A 306 8.60 29.45 -23.80
N LEU A 307 8.36 29.39 -22.48
CA LEU A 307 8.71 30.45 -21.54
C LEU A 307 10.14 30.32 -20.98
N GLN A 308 10.89 29.28 -21.34
CA GLN A 308 12.19 28.99 -20.74
C GLN A 308 13.18 30.16 -20.89
N ASP A 309 13.21 30.80 -22.05
CA ASP A 309 14.10 31.95 -22.29
C ASP A 309 13.60 33.23 -21.61
N GLY A 310 12.27 33.40 -21.52
CA GLY A 310 11.66 34.50 -20.76
C GLY A 310 12.03 34.44 -19.26
N ILE A 311 12.04 33.25 -18.68
CA ILE A 311 12.44 33.05 -17.27
C ILE A 311 13.91 33.40 -17.05
N LYS A 312 14.81 33.05 -17.98
CA LYS A 312 16.23 33.43 -17.89
C LYS A 312 16.41 34.94 -17.87
N ASN A 313 15.70 35.66 -18.76
CA ASN A 313 15.80 37.12 -18.86
C ASN A 313 15.21 37.80 -17.61
N LEU A 314 14.03 37.36 -17.17
CA LEU A 314 13.39 37.89 -15.96
C LEU A 314 14.30 37.72 -14.73
N LEU A 315 14.97 36.57 -14.64
CA LEU A 315 15.87 36.27 -13.54
C LEU A 315 17.16 37.09 -13.62
N ALA A 316 17.69 37.31 -14.82
CA ALA A 316 18.82 38.21 -15.05
C ALA A 316 18.49 39.64 -14.58
N ASP A 317 17.33 40.17 -14.98
CA ASP A 317 16.87 41.49 -14.58
C ASP A 317 16.66 41.60 -13.07
N LYS A 318 16.05 40.58 -12.46
CA LYS A 318 15.84 40.53 -11.01
C LYS A 318 17.14 40.48 -10.22
N ILE A 319 18.11 39.65 -10.62
CA ILE A 319 19.41 39.55 -9.94
C ILE A 319 20.14 40.89 -10.01
N ASN A 320 20.17 41.52 -11.19
CA ASN A 320 20.81 42.81 -11.36
C ASN A 320 20.12 43.90 -10.51
N ALA A 321 18.78 43.94 -10.51
CA ALA A 321 18.01 44.87 -9.68
C ALA A 321 18.21 44.65 -8.17
N THR A 322 18.27 43.40 -7.73
CA THR A 322 18.52 43.05 -6.31
C THR A 322 19.93 43.41 -5.89
N MET A 323 20.91 43.26 -6.78
CA MET A 323 22.30 43.65 -6.53
C MET A 323 22.44 45.15 -6.27
N HIS A 324 21.70 46.01 -7.00
CA HIS A 324 21.65 47.45 -6.73
C HIS A 324 21.08 47.83 -5.35
N GLN A 325 20.36 46.92 -4.69
CA GLN A 325 19.78 47.12 -3.36
C GLN A 325 20.62 46.48 -2.24
N TYR A 326 21.77 45.91 -2.56
CA TYR A 326 22.60 45.12 -1.64
C TYR A 326 23.03 45.86 -0.37
N GLU A 327 23.43 47.14 -0.46
CA GLU A 327 23.77 47.92 0.74
C GLU A 327 22.53 48.41 1.52
N LYS A 328 21.40 48.61 0.82
CA LYS A 328 20.22 49.29 1.35
C LYS A 328 19.22 48.35 2.00
N ASN A 329 19.23 47.07 1.61
CA ASN A 329 18.28 46.08 2.07
C ASN A 329 19.02 44.83 2.57
N ASP A 330 18.91 44.54 3.86
CA ASP A 330 19.54 43.37 4.49
C ASP A 330 19.01 42.04 3.90
N GLU A 331 17.79 42.06 3.37
CA GLU A 331 17.18 40.92 2.67
C GLU A 331 17.89 40.67 1.32
N ALA A 332 18.09 41.73 0.54
CA ALA A 332 18.83 41.68 -0.71
C ALA A 332 20.30 41.26 -0.48
N ARG A 333 20.90 41.73 0.61
CA ARG A 333 22.25 41.32 1.03
C ARG A 333 22.33 39.82 1.27
N SER A 334 21.44 39.30 2.13
CA SER A 334 21.39 37.88 2.48
C SER A 334 21.14 37.00 1.24
N ALA A 335 20.26 37.46 0.34
CA ALA A 335 19.94 36.79 -0.91
C ALA A 335 21.16 36.71 -1.85
N ILE A 336 21.85 37.82 -2.11
CA ILE A 336 23.04 37.81 -2.98
C ILE A 336 24.17 37.01 -2.33
N ASP A 337 24.38 37.12 -1.02
CA ASP A 337 25.41 36.38 -0.29
C ASP A 337 25.20 34.86 -0.37
N PHE A 338 23.95 34.42 -0.19
CA PHE A 338 23.60 33.03 -0.34
C PHE A 338 23.79 32.55 -1.78
N LEU A 339 23.36 33.33 -2.77
CA LEU A 339 23.54 32.98 -4.19
C LEU A 339 25.02 32.78 -4.54
N GLN A 340 25.88 33.73 -4.16
CA GLN A 340 27.31 33.73 -4.45
C GLN A 340 28.03 32.57 -3.76
N SER A 341 27.77 32.35 -2.48
CA SER A 341 28.38 31.27 -1.71
C SER A 341 27.90 29.88 -2.16
N ARG A 342 26.63 29.74 -2.58
CA ARG A 342 26.05 28.45 -2.99
C ARG A 342 26.48 28.02 -4.39
N LEU A 343 26.63 28.98 -5.30
CA LEU A 343 26.96 28.71 -6.71
C LEU A 343 28.44 28.94 -7.04
N TYR A 344 29.25 29.37 -6.06
CA TYR A 344 30.67 29.67 -6.25
C TYR A 344 30.89 30.67 -7.40
N CYS A 345 30.14 31.77 -7.36
CA CYS A 345 30.13 32.83 -8.37
C CYS A 345 30.20 34.20 -7.71
N CYS A 346 30.48 35.25 -8.49
CA CYS A 346 30.57 36.63 -7.98
C CYS A 346 29.92 37.61 -8.92
N GLY A 347 29.08 38.49 -8.38
CA GLY A 347 28.33 39.47 -9.15
C GLY A 347 27.35 38.84 -10.14
N TYR A 348 26.73 39.69 -10.94
CA TYR A 348 25.76 39.27 -11.95
C TYR A 348 26.47 38.61 -13.15
N ASN A 349 27.33 39.36 -13.84
CA ASN A 349 28.21 38.95 -14.93
C ASN A 349 29.62 38.58 -14.44
N GLY A 350 30.08 39.21 -13.36
CA GLY A 350 31.39 38.98 -12.77
C GLY A 350 31.65 39.87 -11.55
N TYR A 351 32.82 39.73 -10.94
CA TYR A 351 33.18 40.54 -9.76
C TYR A 351 33.27 42.04 -10.06
N GLU A 352 33.55 42.40 -11.31
CA GLU A 352 33.66 43.80 -11.79
C GLU A 352 32.36 44.58 -11.60
N ASP A 353 31.20 43.90 -11.56
CA ASP A 353 29.91 44.56 -11.34
C ASP A 353 29.84 45.29 -9.98
N TRP A 354 30.63 44.87 -8.99
CA TRP A 354 30.75 45.57 -7.70
C TRP A 354 31.57 46.85 -7.83
N GLU A 355 32.63 46.82 -8.64
CA GLU A 355 33.51 47.96 -8.91
C GLU A 355 32.77 49.03 -9.72
N GLU A 356 31.97 48.63 -10.72
CA GLU A 356 31.12 49.54 -11.50
C GLU A 356 30.10 50.30 -10.63
N GLN A 357 29.65 49.68 -9.53
CA GLN A 357 28.74 50.29 -8.58
C GLN A 357 29.44 51.05 -7.44
N ASN A 358 30.77 51.15 -7.49
CA ASN A 358 31.59 51.80 -6.48
C ASN A 358 31.42 51.15 -5.08
N MET A 359 31.16 49.84 -5.05
CA MET A 359 30.95 49.03 -3.85
C MET A 359 32.15 48.10 -3.62
N ALA A 360 32.43 47.79 -2.35
CA ALA A 360 33.45 46.80 -2.01
C ALA A 360 32.95 45.38 -2.32
N ILE A 361 33.83 44.53 -2.85
CA ILE A 361 33.51 43.13 -3.11
C ILE A 361 33.12 42.44 -1.79
N PRO A 362 31.93 41.84 -1.70
CA PRO A 362 31.43 41.27 -0.45
C PRO A 362 32.12 39.94 -0.09
N SER A 363 32.18 39.65 1.21
CA SER A 363 32.86 38.46 1.74
C SER A 363 32.28 37.10 1.29
N SER A 364 31.02 37.08 0.85
CA SER A 364 30.35 35.92 0.24
C SER A 364 30.91 35.55 -1.14
N CYS A 365 31.71 36.45 -1.73
CA CYS A 365 32.59 36.20 -2.86
C CYS A 365 34.03 36.04 -2.34
N PRO A 366 34.40 34.87 -1.78
CA PRO A 366 35.66 34.67 -1.09
C PRO A 366 36.86 34.88 -2.00
N SER A 367 37.63 35.93 -1.71
CA SER A 367 39.06 36.02 -1.98
C SER A 367 39.79 35.23 -0.90
N ARG A 368 40.03 33.93 -1.09
CA ARG A 368 41.07 33.24 -0.30
C ARG A 368 42.41 33.77 -0.81
N ASP A 369 42.94 34.78 -0.11
CA ASP A 369 44.26 35.38 -0.35
C ASP A 369 44.52 35.89 -1.77
N ASN A 370 43.73 36.88 -2.22
CA ASN A 370 44.05 37.78 -3.33
C ASN A 370 44.47 37.15 -4.67
N LYS A 371 44.18 35.86 -4.90
CA LYS A 371 44.53 35.16 -6.15
C LYS A 371 43.42 34.38 -6.81
N ASN A 372 42.27 34.15 -6.17
CA ASN A 372 41.16 33.40 -6.76
C ASN A 372 39.80 34.05 -6.45
N ILE A 373 39.56 35.26 -6.96
CA ILE A 373 38.20 35.81 -7.03
C ILE A 373 37.40 34.96 -8.03
N TYR A 374 36.13 34.66 -7.75
CA TYR A 374 35.29 34.00 -8.75
C TYR A 374 35.10 34.93 -9.95
N VAL A 375 35.77 34.61 -11.04
CA VAL A 375 35.76 35.40 -12.29
C VAL A 375 34.42 35.27 -13.03
N THR A 376 33.65 34.22 -12.75
CA THR A 376 32.38 33.94 -13.42
C THR A 376 31.19 34.49 -12.67
N GLY A 377 30.36 35.26 -13.36
CA GLY A 377 29.07 35.75 -12.87
C GLY A 377 28.06 34.67 -12.53
N CYS A 378 27.18 34.98 -11.58
CA CYS A 378 26.17 34.08 -11.09
C CYS A 378 25.10 33.73 -12.13
N ILE A 379 24.80 34.63 -13.08
CA ILE A 379 23.78 34.36 -14.11
C ILE A 379 24.15 33.18 -15.01
N LYS A 380 25.45 32.99 -15.29
CA LYS A 380 25.95 31.91 -16.15
C LYS A 380 25.74 30.54 -15.50
N HIS A 381 26.10 30.41 -14.23
CA HIS A 381 25.89 29.18 -13.46
C HIS A 381 24.40 28.88 -13.26
N LEU A 382 23.62 29.91 -12.95
CA LEU A 382 22.19 29.78 -12.75
C LEU A 382 21.45 29.37 -14.03
N SER A 383 21.84 29.93 -15.18
CA SER A 383 21.30 29.54 -16.49
C SER A 383 21.59 28.07 -16.83
N ILE A 384 22.78 27.55 -16.49
CA ILE A 384 23.12 26.13 -16.64
C ILE A 384 22.23 25.25 -15.76
N ILE A 385 22.01 25.66 -14.51
CA ILE A 385 21.15 24.93 -13.57
C ILE A 385 19.71 24.92 -14.08
N ILE A 386 19.16 26.05 -14.50
CA ILE A 386 17.79 26.15 -15.04
C ILE A 386 17.64 25.27 -16.27
N HIS A 387 18.62 25.25 -17.17
CA HIS A 387 18.56 24.41 -18.35
C HIS A 387 18.56 22.92 -18.00
N ARG A 388 19.41 22.48 -17.05
CA ARG A 388 19.42 21.10 -16.57
C ARG A 388 18.13 20.73 -15.83
N SER A 389 17.63 21.61 -14.98
CA SER A 389 16.37 21.40 -14.25
C SER A 389 15.18 21.31 -15.21
N ALA A 390 15.14 22.14 -16.25
CA ALA A 390 14.11 22.06 -17.29
C ALA A 390 14.16 20.71 -18.02
N LEU A 391 15.36 20.18 -18.29
CA LEU A 391 15.53 18.86 -18.88
C LEU A 391 15.00 17.75 -17.94
N TYR A 392 15.32 17.79 -16.65
CA TYR A 392 14.77 16.83 -15.68
C TYR A 392 13.25 16.91 -15.57
N ILE A 393 12.67 18.11 -15.48
CA ILE A 393 11.22 18.32 -15.45
C ILE A 393 10.58 17.77 -16.73
N GLY A 394 11.19 18.04 -17.90
CA GLY A 394 10.74 17.52 -19.19
C GLY A 394 10.77 15.99 -19.24
N THR A 395 11.86 15.36 -18.80
CA THR A 395 11.95 13.89 -18.73
C THR A 395 10.91 13.29 -17.78
N GLY A 396 10.65 13.93 -16.64
CA GLY A 396 9.61 13.53 -15.69
C GLY A 396 8.21 13.60 -16.30
N ALA A 397 7.89 14.70 -17.00
CA ALA A 397 6.61 14.86 -17.69
C ALA A 397 6.40 13.79 -18.78
N VAL A 398 7.44 13.48 -19.57
CA VAL A 398 7.34 12.39 -20.57
C VAL A 398 7.08 11.05 -19.91
N ALA A 399 7.75 10.74 -18.79
CA ALA A 399 7.52 9.49 -18.05
C ALA A 399 6.10 9.41 -17.49
N ILE A 400 5.60 10.49 -16.89
CA ILE A 400 4.24 10.57 -16.35
C ILE A 400 3.21 10.43 -17.49
N ALA A 401 3.42 11.08 -18.63
CA ALA A 401 2.56 10.94 -19.80
C ALA A 401 2.47 9.48 -20.29
N LEU A 402 3.60 8.76 -20.34
CA LEU A 402 3.61 7.33 -20.70
C LEU A 402 2.84 6.49 -19.67
N ILE A 403 3.02 6.74 -18.38
CA ILE A 403 2.28 6.05 -17.30
C ILE A 403 0.77 6.32 -17.45
N GLN A 404 0.37 7.57 -17.68
CA GLN A 404 -1.04 7.92 -17.89
C GLN A 404 -1.63 7.24 -19.13
N LEU A 405 -0.90 7.20 -20.25
CA LEU A 405 -1.33 6.48 -21.45
C LEU A 405 -1.55 5.00 -21.18
N THR A 406 -0.64 4.34 -20.45
CA THR A 406 -0.85 2.94 -20.04
C THR A 406 -2.07 2.80 -19.12
N GLY A 407 -2.26 3.71 -18.17
CA GLY A 407 -3.42 3.74 -17.28
C GLY A 407 -4.76 3.91 -18.03
N ILE A 408 -4.80 4.80 -19.02
CA ILE A 408 -5.97 5.01 -19.90
C ILE A 408 -6.26 3.74 -20.70
N MET A 409 -5.22 3.12 -21.28
CA MET A 409 -5.36 1.86 -22.02
C MET A 409 -5.95 0.76 -21.14
N PHE A 410 -5.39 0.54 -19.94
CA PHE A 410 -5.89 -0.47 -19.00
C PHE A 410 -7.32 -0.17 -18.53
N ALA A 411 -7.64 1.08 -18.19
CA ALA A 411 -8.98 1.47 -17.79
C ALA A 411 -10.01 1.22 -18.90
N CYS A 412 -9.68 1.55 -20.15
CA CYS A 412 -10.55 1.30 -21.29
C CYS A 412 -10.75 -0.20 -21.55
N MET A 413 -9.68 -1.00 -21.47
CA MET A 413 -9.76 -2.46 -21.60
C MET A 413 -10.64 -3.06 -20.49
N LEU A 414 -10.43 -2.66 -19.24
CA LEU A 414 -11.21 -3.12 -18.09
C LEU A 414 -12.68 -2.70 -18.22
N GLY A 415 -12.96 -1.45 -18.59
CA GLY A 415 -14.32 -0.96 -18.82
C GLY A 415 -15.06 -1.74 -19.91
N ARG A 416 -14.37 -2.08 -21.01
CA ARG A 416 -14.91 -2.95 -22.07
C ARG A 416 -15.17 -4.38 -21.56
N ALA A 417 -14.26 -4.95 -20.78
CA ALA A 417 -14.40 -6.29 -20.21
C ALA A 417 -15.59 -6.38 -19.25
N ILE A 418 -15.74 -5.42 -18.33
CA ILE A 418 -16.86 -5.35 -17.38
C ILE A 418 -18.18 -5.19 -18.14
N ARG A 419 -18.24 -4.30 -19.13
CA ARG A 419 -19.45 -4.11 -19.96
C ARG A 419 -19.83 -5.41 -20.67
N ARG A 420 -18.84 -6.11 -21.25
CA ARG A 420 -19.06 -7.39 -21.92
C ARG A 420 -19.60 -8.45 -20.96
N GLN A 421 -19.01 -8.63 -19.79
CA GLN A 421 -19.49 -9.58 -18.80
C GLN A 421 -20.92 -9.26 -18.33
N LYS A 422 -21.25 -7.98 -18.12
CA LYS A 422 -22.61 -7.58 -17.72
C LYS A 422 -23.63 -7.90 -18.82
N THR A 423 -23.30 -7.61 -20.08
CA THR A 423 -24.16 -7.95 -21.23
C THR A 423 -24.33 -9.47 -21.39
N GLU A 424 -23.27 -10.26 -21.18
CA GLU A 424 -23.36 -11.74 -21.23
C GLU A 424 -24.22 -12.29 -20.07
N ARG A 425 -24.09 -11.75 -18.84
CA ARG A 425 -24.95 -12.11 -17.69
C ARG A 425 -26.42 -11.76 -17.92
N GLU A 426 -26.72 -10.64 -18.59
CA GLU A 426 -28.08 -10.25 -18.95
C GLU A 426 -28.64 -11.15 -20.04
N ARG A 427 -27.85 -11.49 -21.07
CA ARG A 427 -28.24 -12.43 -22.13
C ARG A 427 -28.61 -13.80 -21.57
N ARG A 428 -27.77 -14.39 -20.71
CA ARG A 428 -28.07 -15.69 -20.06
C ARG A 428 -29.36 -15.65 -19.23
N ARG A 429 -29.64 -14.53 -18.56
CA ARG A 429 -30.90 -14.35 -17.82
C ARG A 429 -32.13 -14.29 -18.74
N TRP A 430 -32.00 -13.69 -19.92
CA TRP A 430 -33.06 -13.72 -20.94
C TRP A 430 -33.27 -15.13 -21.51
N GLU A 431 -32.19 -15.82 -21.89
CA GLU A 431 -32.24 -17.21 -22.37
C GLU A 431 -32.89 -18.16 -21.35
N LEU A 432 -32.56 -18.01 -20.06
CA LEU A 432 -33.19 -18.77 -18.98
C LEU A 432 -34.69 -18.44 -18.83
N ARG A 433 -35.09 -17.17 -18.92
CA ARG A 433 -36.51 -16.77 -18.89
C ARG A 433 -37.27 -17.33 -20.07
N GLU A 434 -36.70 -17.29 -21.27
CA GLU A 434 -37.30 -17.84 -22.48
C GLU A 434 -37.47 -19.36 -22.37
N SER A 435 -36.45 -20.06 -21.87
CA SER A 435 -36.51 -21.51 -21.63
C SER A 435 -37.63 -21.88 -20.63
N LEU A 436 -37.82 -21.07 -19.58
CA LEU A 436 -38.90 -21.27 -18.61
C LEU A 436 -40.29 -21.03 -19.23
N VAL A 437 -40.43 -20.03 -20.11
CA VAL A 437 -41.71 -19.73 -20.79
C VAL A 437 -42.04 -20.81 -21.82
N ASN A 438 -41.06 -21.24 -22.63
CA ASN A 438 -41.27 -22.26 -23.66
C ASN A 438 -41.42 -23.67 -23.07
N GLY A 439 -40.82 -23.93 -21.90
CA GLY A 439 -41.06 -25.14 -21.11
C GLY A 439 -42.43 -25.19 -20.44
N TYR A 440 -43.16 -24.07 -20.42
CA TYR A 440 -44.53 -24.00 -19.89
C TYR A 440 -45.52 -24.50 -20.95
N GLN A 441 -45.81 -25.80 -20.99
CA GLN A 441 -47.00 -26.30 -21.68
C GLN A 441 -48.24 -26.02 -20.82
N PRO A 442 -49.24 -25.23 -21.28
CA PRO A 442 -50.51 -25.11 -20.58
C PRO A 442 -51.26 -26.45 -20.71
N LEU A 443 -51.14 -27.29 -19.70
CA LEU A 443 -51.98 -28.48 -19.56
C LEU A 443 -53.39 -28.05 -19.15
N GLY A 444 -54.25 -27.91 -20.16
CA GLY A 444 -55.69 -28.13 -20.04
C GLY A 444 -56.50 -27.01 -19.37
N LYS A 445 -57.61 -26.64 -20.02
CA LYS A 445 -58.75 -26.01 -19.34
C LYS A 445 -59.27 -26.98 -18.28
N SER A 446 -59.12 -26.66 -16.99
CA SER A 446 -60.01 -27.17 -15.94
C SER A 446 -59.89 -26.33 -14.65
N ASP A 447 -60.99 -25.64 -14.35
CA ASP A 447 -61.47 -24.96 -13.14
C ASP A 447 -60.53 -24.13 -12.22
N PRO A 448 -60.89 -22.87 -11.82
CA PRO A 448 -59.99 -21.95 -11.12
C PRO A 448 -59.79 -22.16 -9.60
N PHE A 449 -60.39 -23.16 -8.96
CA PHE A 449 -60.55 -23.14 -7.49
C PHE A 449 -59.87 -24.25 -6.67
N THR A 450 -59.16 -25.23 -7.24
CA THR A 450 -58.72 -26.40 -6.45
C THR A 450 -57.30 -26.94 -6.67
N THR A 451 -56.44 -26.30 -7.46
CA THR A 451 -55.11 -26.88 -7.76
C THR A 451 -53.96 -25.97 -7.32
N PHE A 452 -53.23 -26.38 -6.28
CA PHE A 452 -51.92 -25.80 -5.95
C PHE A 452 -50.86 -26.32 -6.95
N PRO A 453 -49.90 -25.49 -7.39
CA PRO A 453 -48.96 -25.88 -8.43
C PRO A 453 -47.97 -26.94 -7.92
N VAL A 454 -47.92 -28.08 -8.59
CA VAL A 454 -46.91 -29.12 -8.38
C VAL A 454 -45.78 -28.91 -9.39
N VAL A 455 -44.58 -28.64 -8.88
CA VAL A 455 -43.35 -28.50 -9.67
C VAL A 455 -42.77 -29.89 -9.91
N TYR A 456 -42.64 -30.32 -11.17
CA TYR A 456 -41.84 -31.48 -11.53
C TYR A 456 -40.50 -31.01 -12.09
N MET A 457 -39.39 -31.37 -11.44
CA MET A 457 -38.06 -31.29 -12.04
C MET A 457 -37.87 -32.48 -12.98
N SER A 458 -37.65 -32.21 -14.25
CA SER A 458 -37.17 -33.20 -15.22
C SER A 458 -35.77 -33.67 -14.83
N SER A 459 -35.60 -34.97 -14.62
CA SER A 459 -34.30 -35.63 -14.49
C SER A 459 -33.77 -35.97 -15.88
N GLU A 460 -32.92 -35.12 -16.46
CA GLU A 460 -32.11 -35.54 -17.61
C GLU A 460 -30.92 -36.41 -17.13
N PRO A 461 -30.63 -37.54 -17.79
CA PRO A 461 -29.45 -38.32 -17.48
C PRO A 461 -28.20 -37.71 -18.10
N LEU A 462 -27.12 -37.69 -17.32
CA LEU A 462 -25.75 -37.34 -17.71
C LEU A 462 -25.35 -38.06 -19.01
N LYS A 463 -25.07 -37.30 -20.06
CA LYS A 463 -24.39 -37.80 -21.26
C LYS A 463 -22.88 -37.75 -21.03
N ASN A 464 -22.27 -38.93 -20.96
CA ASN A 464 -20.81 -39.13 -21.06
C ASN A 464 -20.30 -38.70 -22.43
N SER A 465 -19.31 -37.81 -22.45
CA SER A 465 -18.17 -37.81 -23.39
C SER A 465 -17.11 -36.82 -22.92
#